data_AF-A0A7V7N1X8-F1
#
_entry.id   AF-A0A7V7N1X8-F1
#
_cell.length_a   1.000
_cell.length_b   1.000
_cell.length_c   1.000
_cell.angle_alpha   90.00
_cell.angle_beta   90.00
_cell.angle_gamma   90.00
#
_symmetry.space_group_name_H-M   'P 1'
#
loop_
_entity.id
_entity.type
_entity.pdbx_description
1 polymer ?
#
loop_
_entity_poly.entity_id
_entity_poly.type
_entity_poly.pdbx_seq_one_letter_code
_entity_poly.pdbx_strand_id
1 'polypeptide(L)'
;MLMAELTGKDGRVYALEANPILSKLILKSSRVNGFERKINIINKAISDQSGAELDFVYSDESPMNGLLAENISTQARKNHYPKSQKVDVSSIDDLFINEASIDFIKIDIEGSEDKFSVRQSIHKK
;
A
#
# COMPACT_ATOMS: atom_id res chain seq x y z
N MET A 1 12.60 -10.53 5.36
CA MET A 1 11.23 -10.10 4.98
C MET A 1 10.26 -11.19 5.40
N LEU A 2 9.64 -11.05 6.57
CA LEU A 2 9.00 -12.17 7.27
C LEU A 2 7.86 -12.83 6.48
N MET A 3 6.95 -12.04 5.90
CA MET A 3 5.79 -12.61 5.18
C MET A 3 6.22 -13.46 3.99
N ALA A 4 7.24 -13.05 3.23
CA ALA A 4 7.74 -13.81 2.08
C ALA A 4 8.46 -15.11 2.47
N GLU A 5 9.09 -15.11 3.65
CA GLU A 5 9.73 -16.28 4.24
C GLU A 5 8.70 -17.32 4.70
N LEU A 6 7.61 -16.86 5.32
CA LEU A 6 6.54 -17.73 5.81
C LEU A 6 5.57 -18.19 4.72
N THR A 7 5.45 -17.46 3.62
CA THR A 7 4.70 -17.94 2.44
C THR A 7 5.38 -19.17 1.84
N GLY A 8 4.62 -20.26 1.68
CA GLY A 8 5.07 -21.52 1.10
C GLY A 8 5.62 -21.38 -0.33
N LYS A 9 6.01 -22.49 -0.96
CA LYS A 9 6.69 -22.47 -2.27
C LYS A 9 5.88 -21.74 -3.37
N ASP A 10 4.56 -21.88 -3.34
CA ASP A 10 3.63 -21.29 -4.31
C ASP A 10 2.95 -20.02 -3.79
N GLY A 11 3.26 -19.63 -2.54
CA GLY A 11 2.70 -18.45 -1.90
C GLY A 11 3.28 -17.16 -2.48
N ARG A 12 2.46 -16.11 -2.50
CA ARG A 12 2.82 -14.78 -2.99
C ARG A 12 2.51 -13.74 -1.92
N VAL A 13 3.26 -12.64 -1.96
CA VAL A 13 3.03 -11.47 -1.10
C VAL A 13 2.76 -10.27 -2.00
N TYR A 14 1.66 -9.58 -1.76
CA TYR A 14 1.37 -8.29 -2.37
C TYR A 14 1.71 -7.19 -1.36
N ALA A 15 2.72 -6.38 -1.65
CA ALA A 15 3.14 -5.25 -0.83
C ALA A 15 2.56 -3.95 -1.41
N LEU A 16 1.50 -3.44 -0.78
CA LEU A 16 0.84 -2.18 -1.12
C LEU A 16 1.53 -1.04 -0.35
N GLU A 17 2.04 -0.03 -1.05
CA GLU A 17 2.73 1.10 -0.44
C GLU A 17 2.57 2.36 -1.30
N ALA A 18 1.99 3.43 -0.76
CA ALA A 18 1.77 4.67 -1.50
C ALA A 18 3.06 5.49 -1.67
N ASN A 19 3.98 5.44 -0.70
CA ASN A 19 5.24 6.15 -0.76
C ASN A 19 6.21 5.47 -1.74
N PRO A 20 6.59 6.10 -2.87
CA PRO A 20 7.49 5.54 -3.88
C PRO A 20 8.90 5.29 -3.33
N ILE A 21 9.34 6.05 -2.32
CA ILE A 21 10.66 5.86 -1.70
C ILE A 21 10.63 4.53 -0.95
N LEU A 22 9.61 4.32 -0.13
CA LEU A 22 9.42 3.07 0.60
C LEU A 22 9.18 1.90 -0.35
N SER A 23 8.35 2.08 -1.39
CA SER A 23 8.11 1.07 -2.43
C SER A 23 9.40 0.61 -3.11
N LYS A 24 10.30 1.56 -3.46
CA LYS A 24 11.63 1.24 -4.01
C LYS A 24 12.53 0.53 -3.00
N LEU A 25 12.45 0.89 -1.71
CA LEU A 25 13.19 0.20 -0.65
C LEU A 25 12.68 -1.23 -0.44
N ILE A 26 11.37 -1.48 -0.51
CA ILE A 26 10.78 -2.82 -0.48
C ILE A 26 11.32 -3.64 -1.66
N LEU A 27 11.38 -3.06 -2.87
CA LEU A 27 11.93 -3.74 -4.05
C LEU A 27 13.41 -4.10 -3.85
N LYS A 28 14.22 -3.16 -3.37
CA LYS A 28 15.63 -3.40 -3.08
C LYS A 28 15.81 -4.49 -2.03
N SER A 29 15.02 -4.44 -0.95
CA SER A 29 15.04 -5.44 0.11
C SER A 29 14.65 -6.82 -0.42
N SER A 30 13.60 -6.89 -1.25
CA SER A 30 13.14 -8.13 -1.89
C SER A 30 14.24 -8.79 -2.72
N ARG A 31 14.98 -8.00 -3.52
CA ARG A 31 16.12 -8.50 -4.31
C ARG A 31 17.26 -9.01 -3.45
N VAL A 32 17.70 -8.21 -2.47
CA VAL A 32 18.82 -8.58 -1.57
C VAL A 32 18.51 -9.85 -0.77
N ASN A 33 17.24 -10.07 -0.42
CA ASN A 33 16.80 -11.24 0.33
C ASN A 33 16.35 -12.42 -0.56
N GLY A 34 16.47 -12.32 -1.88
CA GLY A 34 16.10 -13.41 -2.81
C GLY A 34 14.59 -13.66 -2.95
N PHE A 35 13.74 -12.71 -2.57
CA PHE A 35 12.27 -12.82 -2.61
C PHE A 35 11.62 -12.11 -3.81
N GLU A 36 12.41 -11.62 -4.78
CA GLU A 36 11.91 -10.84 -5.93
C GLU A 36 10.82 -11.56 -6.74
N ARG A 37 10.82 -12.90 -6.76
CA ARG A 37 9.80 -13.70 -7.45
C ARG A 37 8.54 -13.97 -6.62
N LYS A 38 8.58 -13.72 -5.32
CA LYS A 38 7.46 -13.93 -4.38
C LYS A 38 6.72 -12.65 -4.04
N ILE A 39 7.38 -11.50 -4.11
CA ILE A 39 6.83 -10.22 -3.65
C ILE A 39 6.46 -9.35 -4.84
N ASN A 40 5.17 -9.11 -5.01
CA ASN A 40 4.61 -8.18 -5.98
C ASN A 40 4.38 -6.84 -5.29
N ILE A 41 5.04 -5.79 -5.77
CA ILE A 41 4.96 -4.46 -5.17
C ILE A 41 4.00 -3.61 -5.98
N ILE A 42 3.03 -3.01 -5.30
CA ILE A 42 2.01 -2.15 -5.91
C ILE A 42 2.15 -0.77 -5.27
N ASN A 43 2.68 0.18 -6.05
CA ASN A 43 2.82 1.57 -5.60
C ASN A 43 1.52 2.33 -5.84
N LYS A 44 0.51 2.05 -5.01
CA LYS A 44 -0.80 2.70 -5.01
C LYS A 44 -1.24 2.98 -3.58
N ALA A 45 -2.07 4.00 -3.42
CA ALA A 45 -2.76 4.23 -2.17
C ALA A 45 -4.03 3.37 -2.09
N ILE A 46 -4.38 2.95 -0.88
CA ILE A 46 -5.56 2.11 -0.63
C ILE A 46 -6.65 2.95 0.05
N SER A 47 -7.86 2.87 -0.47
CA SER A 47 -9.06 3.49 0.09
C SER A 47 -10.27 2.57 -0.09
N ASP A 48 -11.42 3.01 0.41
CA ASP A 48 -12.75 2.43 0.17
C ASP A 48 -13.24 2.54 -1.28
N GLN A 49 -12.56 3.30 -2.14
CA GLN A 49 -12.93 3.55 -3.54
C GLN A 49 -11.70 3.52 -4.47
N SER A 50 -11.92 3.12 -5.72
CA SER A 50 -10.92 3.15 -6.80
C SER A 50 -11.14 4.28 -7.78
N GLY A 51 -10.11 4.56 -8.58
CA GLY A 51 -10.22 5.39 -9.78
C GLY A 51 -9.96 6.87 -9.56
N ALA A 52 -9.56 7.25 -8.35
CA ALA A 52 -9.05 8.58 -8.05
C ALA A 52 -7.53 8.63 -8.20
N GLU A 53 -7.01 9.82 -8.53
CA GLU A 53 -5.60 10.16 -8.42
C GLU A 53 -5.49 11.28 -7.38
N LEU A 54 -4.85 11.00 -6.25
CA LEU A 54 -4.75 11.92 -5.12
C LEU A 54 -3.30 12.33 -4.88
N ASP A 55 -3.12 13.46 -4.20
CA ASP A 55 -1.79 13.84 -3.75
C ASP A 55 -1.41 13.05 -2.51
N PHE A 56 -0.31 12.33 -2.58
CA PHE A 56 0.35 11.76 -1.41
C PHE A 56 1.47 12.70 -0.98
N VAL A 57 1.33 13.27 0.22
CA VAL A 57 2.34 14.17 0.80
C VAL A 57 3.17 13.42 1.84
N TYR A 58 4.48 13.67 1.84
CA TYR A 58 5.46 12.96 2.68
C TYR A 58 6.70 13.83 2.92
N SER A 59 7.60 13.33 3.78
CA SER A 59 8.90 13.96 4.08
C SER A 59 10.02 12.97 3.85
N ASP A 60 11.14 13.42 3.28
CA ASP A 60 12.34 12.59 3.15
C ASP A 60 13.02 12.35 4.50
N GLU A 61 12.83 13.25 5.48
CA GLU A 61 13.36 13.12 6.84
C GLU A 61 12.57 12.12 7.69
N SER A 62 11.27 11.96 7.36
CA SER A 62 10.35 11.04 8.03
C SER A 62 9.51 10.28 6.99
N PRO A 63 10.14 9.44 6.14
CA PRO A 63 9.48 8.83 4.98
C PRO A 63 8.48 7.75 5.38
N MET A 64 8.54 7.28 6.62
CA MET A 64 7.55 6.37 7.22
C MET A 64 6.19 7.05 7.45
N ASN A 65 6.13 8.38 7.38
CA ASN A 65 4.90 9.14 7.53
C ASN A 65 4.47 9.71 6.19
N GLY A 66 3.17 9.67 5.92
CA GLY A 66 2.56 10.33 4.78
C GLY A 66 1.04 10.35 4.89
N LEU A 67 0.39 11.15 4.05
CA LEU A 67 -1.06 11.21 4.01
C LEU A 67 -1.55 11.44 2.58
N LEU A 68 -2.78 10.98 2.32
CA LEU A 68 -3.54 11.34 1.14
C LEU A 68 -4.23 12.68 1.34
N ALA A 69 -4.11 13.56 0.36
CA ALA A 69 -4.74 14.86 0.33
C ALA A 69 -5.43 15.07 -1.03
N GLU A 70 -6.65 15.58 -0.97
CA GLU A 70 -7.34 16.09 -2.17
C GLU A 70 -6.77 17.45 -2.62
N ASN A 71 -6.20 18.22 -1.67
CA ASN A 71 -5.59 19.52 -1.92
C ASN A 71 -4.29 19.68 -1.13
N ILE A 72 -3.15 19.75 -1.83
CA ILE A 72 -1.80 19.86 -1.24
C ILE A 72 -1.68 21.08 -0.31
N SER A 73 -2.21 22.24 -0.72
CA SER A 73 -1.96 23.54 -0.07
C SER A 73 -2.43 23.58 1.38
N THR A 74 -3.53 22.90 1.70
CA THR A 74 -4.13 22.90 3.05
C THR A 74 -3.39 21.95 3.99
N GLN A 75 -2.99 20.78 3.52
CA GLN A 75 -2.38 19.74 4.36
C GLN A 75 -0.86 19.88 4.48
N ALA A 76 -0.15 20.26 3.41
CA ALA A 76 1.29 20.50 3.45
C ALA A 76 1.65 21.60 4.46
N ARG A 77 0.80 22.62 4.60
CA ARG A 77 0.94 23.68 5.62
C ARG A 77 0.67 23.20 7.05
N LYS A 78 -0.22 22.23 7.24
CA LYS A 78 -0.62 21.75 8.57
C LYS A 78 0.39 20.76 9.15
N ASN A 79 0.96 19.91 8.30
CA ASN A 79 1.75 18.75 8.72
C ASN A 79 3.22 18.80 8.28
N HIS A 80 3.70 19.95 7.78
CA HIS A 80 5.10 20.18 7.39
C HIS A 80 5.66 19.12 6.42
N TYR A 81 4.83 18.57 5.51
CA TYR A 81 5.29 17.66 4.47
C TYR A 81 5.79 18.45 3.25
N PRO A 82 7.11 18.51 2.99
CA PRO A 82 7.67 19.35 1.92
C PRO A 82 7.55 18.71 0.53
N LYS A 83 7.18 17.43 0.45
CA LYS A 83 7.05 16.69 -0.81
C LYS A 83 5.61 16.27 -1.05
N SER A 84 5.22 16.25 -2.31
CA SER A 84 3.95 15.73 -2.78
C SER A 84 4.15 15.00 -4.10
N GLN A 85 3.32 14.00 -4.36
CA GLN A 85 3.20 13.41 -5.69
C GLN A 85 1.78 12.90 -5.91
N LYS A 86 1.38 12.80 -7.17
CA LYS A 86 0.15 12.10 -7.54
C LYS A 86 0.36 10.59 -7.44
N VAL A 87 -0.58 9.92 -6.79
CA VAL A 87 -0.65 8.45 -6.71
C VAL A 87 -2.04 7.97 -7.09
N ASP A 88 -2.09 6.85 -7.80
CA ASP A 88 -3.32 6.12 -8.03
C ASP A 88 -3.90 5.63 -6.70
N VAL A 89 -5.21 5.74 -6.56
CA VAL A 89 -5.98 5.16 -5.46
C VAL A 89 -6.75 3.94 -5.97
N SER A 90 -6.71 2.85 -5.20
CA SER A 90 -7.47 1.63 -5.49
C SER A 90 -8.03 1.03 -4.22
N SER A 91 -9.17 0.35 -4.32
CA SER A 91 -9.69 -0.49 -3.26
C SER A 91 -9.00 -1.86 -3.27
N ILE A 92 -8.97 -2.53 -2.12
CA ILE A 92 -8.48 -3.92 -2.04
C ILE A 92 -9.35 -4.83 -2.90
N ASP A 93 -10.67 -4.64 -2.86
CA ASP A 93 -11.62 -5.46 -3.60
C ASP A 93 -11.35 -5.39 -5.12
N ASP A 94 -11.07 -4.20 -5.66
CA ASP A 94 -10.77 -4.03 -7.08
C ASP A 94 -9.39 -4.57 -7.47
N LEU A 95 -8.38 -4.40 -6.61
CA LEU A 95 -7.03 -4.91 -6.87
C LEU A 95 -6.97 -6.44 -6.93
N PHE A 96 -7.82 -7.11 -6.14
CA PHE A 96 -7.79 -8.56 -5.97
C PHE A 96 -9.08 -9.24 -6.44
N ILE A 97 -9.89 -8.58 -7.27
CA ILE A 97 -11.14 -9.10 -7.82
C ILE A 97 -10.99 -10.47 -8.52
N ASN A 98 -9.80 -10.73 -9.09
CA ASN A 98 -9.48 -11.95 -9.82
C ASN A 98 -8.64 -12.95 -9.00
N GLU A 99 -8.29 -12.63 -7.75
CA GLU A 99 -7.58 -13.56 -6.87
C GLU A 99 -8.56 -14.53 -6.20
N ALA A 100 -8.19 -15.81 -6.14
CA ALA A 100 -9.08 -16.85 -5.61
C ALA A 100 -9.37 -16.67 -4.10
N SER A 101 -8.37 -16.24 -3.32
CA SER A 101 -8.50 -15.94 -1.89
C SER A 101 -7.27 -15.20 -1.37
N ILE A 102 -7.46 -14.38 -0.33
CA ILE A 102 -6.37 -13.80 0.45
C ILE A 102 -6.33 -14.51 1.81
N ASP A 103 -5.27 -15.26 2.07
CA ASP A 103 -5.15 -16.07 3.30
C ASP A 103 -4.80 -15.23 4.54
N PHE A 104 -4.13 -14.10 4.35
CA PHE A 104 -3.65 -13.23 5.42
C PHE A 104 -3.46 -11.79 4.95
N ILE A 105 -3.86 -10.84 5.80
CA ILE A 105 -3.63 -9.41 5.57
C ILE A 105 -2.92 -8.84 6.79
N LYS A 106 -1.74 -8.24 6.58
CA LYS A 106 -1.12 -7.31 7.55
C LYS A 106 -1.51 -5.89 7.14
N ILE A 107 -2.05 -5.13 8.09
CA ILE A 107 -2.38 -3.71 7.92
C ILE A 107 -1.53 -2.94 8.90
N ASP A 108 -0.86 -1.92 8.40
CA ASP A 108 0.03 -1.04 9.17
C ASP A 108 -0.03 0.31 8.47
N ILE A 109 -1.16 0.97 8.69
CA ILE A 109 -1.52 2.26 8.10
C ILE A 109 -1.73 3.24 9.23
N GLU A 110 -1.31 4.48 9.02
CA GLU A 110 -1.44 5.57 9.98
C GLU A 110 -2.37 6.63 9.39
N GLY A 111 -3.50 6.92 10.05
CA GLY A 111 -4.40 8.03 9.70
C GLY A 111 -5.35 7.80 8.52
N SER A 112 -5.52 6.55 8.07
CA SER A 112 -6.52 6.15 7.05
C SER A 112 -7.26 4.86 7.42
N GLU A 113 -7.29 4.54 8.72
CA GLU A 113 -7.89 3.34 9.28
C GLU A 113 -9.40 3.29 9.04
N ASP A 114 -10.06 4.46 9.05
CA ASP A 114 -11.49 4.63 8.83
C ASP A 114 -11.91 4.36 7.38
N LYS A 115 -11.00 4.60 6.43
CA LYS A 115 -11.23 4.38 4.99
C LYS A 115 -10.78 2.99 4.52
N PHE A 116 -10.11 2.23 5.38
CA PHE A 116 -9.72 0.86 5.05
C PHE A 116 -10.89 -0.09 5.27
N SER A 117 -11.35 -0.76 4.21
CA SER A 117 -12.36 -1.81 4.30
C SER A 117 -12.03 -2.94 3.33
N VAL A 118 -12.27 -4.18 3.76
CA VAL A 118 -12.18 -5.39 2.93
C VAL A 118 -13.55 -6.04 2.94
N ARG A 119 -14.19 -6.18 1.78
CA ARG A 119 -15.46 -6.91 1.70
C ARG A 119 -15.16 -8.38 1.48
N GLN A 120 -15.17 -9.16 2.56
CA GLN A 120 -15.12 -10.61 2.40
C GLN A 120 -16.47 -11.12 1.86
N SER A 121 -16.48 -11.63 0.63
CA SER A 121 -17.57 -12.50 0.18
C SER A 121 -17.50 -13.79 0.99
N ILE A 122 -18.35 -13.87 2.02
CA ILE A 122 -18.58 -15.09 2.79
C ILE A 122 -19.09 -16.16 1.81
N HIS A 123 -18.19 -17.00 1.31
CA HIS A 123 -18.58 -18.27 0.73
C HIS A 123 -19.04 -19.16 1.89
N LYS A 124 -20.35 -19.09 2.18
CA LYS A 124 -20.99 -20.12 3.01
C LYS A 124 -20.76 -21.46 2.31
N LYS A 125 -19.99 -22.33 2.96
CA LYS A 125 -19.96 -23.76 2.64
C LYS A 125 -21.34 -24.35 2.83
#